data_AF-A0A9E8JQ45-F1
#
_entry.id   AF-A0A9E8JQ45-F1
#
_cell.length_a   1.000
_cell.length_b   1.000
_cell.length_c   1.000
_cell.angle_alpha   90.00
_cell.angle_beta   90.00
_cell.angle_gamma   90.00
#
_symmetry.space_group_name_H-M   'P 1'
#
loop_
_entity.id
_entity.type
_entity.pdbx_description
1 polymer ?
#
loop_
_entity_poly.entity_id
_entity_poly.type
_entity_poly.pdbx_seq_one_letter_code
_entity_poly.pdbx_strand_id
1 'polypeptide(L)' 'MINPWVLAAMVPAMVVLMLQLAIGPFGHIKFIHWHLRWKQLPAAIRQPLITLAILMLLAGGTHLLGFWQMPE' A
#
# COMPACT_ATOMS: atom_id res chain seq x y z
N MET A 1 -11.50 10.15 -16.25
CA MET A 1 -10.03 10.31 -16.08
C MET A 1 -9.70 9.95 -14.64
N ILE A 2 -8.61 9.22 -14.38
CA ILE A 2 -8.24 8.83 -13.01
C ILE A 2 -7.79 10.09 -12.24
N ASN A 3 -8.38 10.35 -11.08
CA ASN A 3 -8.00 11.49 -10.24
C ASN A 3 -6.54 11.30 -9.75
N PRO A 4 -5.64 12.25 -10.01
CA PRO A 4 -4.22 12.12 -9.64
C PRO A 4 -4.01 11.95 -8.13
N TRP A 5 -4.91 12.49 -7.30
CA TRP A 5 -4.86 12.34 -5.85
C TRP A 5 -5.13 10.90 -5.39
N VAL A 6 -6.00 10.18 -6.10
CA VAL A 6 -6.27 8.76 -5.82
C VAL A 6 -5.02 7.93 -6.10
N LEU A 7 -4.34 8.19 -7.23
CA LEU A 7 -3.07 7.53 -7.54
C LEU A 7 -1.97 7.87 -6.53
N ALA A 8 -1.85 9.14 -6.15
CA ALA A 8 -0.86 9.59 -5.16
C ALA A 8 -1.05 8.92 -3.79
N ALA A 9 -2.28 8.59 -3.40
CA ALA A 9 -2.57 7.86 -2.17
C ALA A 9 -2.39 6.33 -2.33
N MET A 10 -2.77 5.77 -3.48
CA MET A 10 -2.67 4.32 -3.73
C MET A 10 -1.23 3.85 -3.86
N VAL A 11 -0.33 4.62 -4.49
CA VAL A 11 1.06 4.18 -4.71
C VAL A 11 1.81 3.90 -3.40
N PRO A 12 1.83 4.80 -2.39
CA PRO A 12 2.42 4.50 -1.09
C PRO A 12 1.80 3.28 -0.40
N ALA A 13 0.47 3.14 -0.48
CA ALA A 13 -0.24 2.00 0.10
C ALA A 13 0.16 0.68 -0.56
N MET A 14 0.31 0.66 -1.90
CA MET A 14 0.84 -0.49 -2.62
C MET A 14 2.25 -0.83 -2.18
N VAL A 15 3.14 0.17 -2.06
CA VAL A 15 4.52 -0.03 -1.61
C VAL A 15 4.57 -0.65 -0.22
N VAL A 16 3.75 -0.18 0.72
CA VAL A 16 3.66 -0.76 2.07
C VAL A 16 3.21 -2.22 2.03
N LEU A 17 2.21 -2.57 1.22
CA LEU A 17 1.78 -3.96 1.09
C LEU A 17 2.81 -4.85 0.40
N MET A 18 3.46 -4.37 -0.66
CA MET A 18 4.53 -5.09 -1.34
C MET A 18 5.70 -5.33 -0.39
N LEU A 19 6.04 -4.35 0.45
CA LEU A 19 7.04 -4.48 1.51
C LEU A 19 6.59 -5.50 2.57
N GLN A 20 5.33 -5.48 3.00
CA GLN A 20 4.79 -6.42 3.99
C GLN A 20 4.76 -7.87 3.49
N LEU A 21 4.46 -8.09 2.21
CA LEU A 21 4.31 -9.40 1.60
C LEU A 21 5.57 -9.91 0.90
N ALA A 22 6.63 -9.09 0.83
CA ALA A 22 7.84 -9.37 0.04
C ALA A 22 7.55 -9.64 -1.45
N ILE A 23 6.66 -8.84 -2.05
CA ILE A 23 6.27 -8.95 -3.47
C ILE A 23 6.94 -7.85 -4.30
N GLY A 24 7.18 -8.12 -5.58
CA GLY A 24 7.83 -7.20 -6.52
C GLY A 24 9.29 -6.96 -6.16
N PRO A 25 9.77 -5.70 -6.09
CA PRO A 25 11.19 -5.43 -5.83
C PRO A 25 11.62 -5.96 -4.45
N PHE A 26 10.71 -6.00 -3.47
CA PHE A 26 11.02 -6.42 -2.10
C PHE A 26 11.13 -7.94 -1.91
N GLY A 27 10.73 -8.74 -2.89
CA GLY A 27 10.98 -10.19 -2.91
C GLY A 27 12.35 -10.56 -3.46
N HIS A 28 13.04 -9.63 -4.12
CA HIS A 28 14.34 -9.88 -4.73
C HIS A 28 15.47 -9.86 -3.68
N ILE A 29 16.45 -10.77 -3.81
CA ILE A 29 17.57 -10.95 -2.85
C ILE A 29 18.29 -9.62 -2.54
N LYS A 30 18.48 -8.76 -3.54
CA LYS A 30 19.11 -7.43 -3.38
C LYS A 30 18.34 -6.49 -2.44
N PHE A 31 17.02 -6.60 -2.34
CA PHE A 31 16.17 -5.65 -1.62
C PHE A 31 15.39 -6.27 -0.46
N ILE A 32 15.39 -7.60 -0.31
CA ILE A 32 14.68 -8.34 0.74
C ILE A 32 15.04 -7.88 2.16
N HIS A 33 16.23 -7.31 2.35
CA HIS A 33 16.63 -6.69 3.61
C HIS A 33 15.65 -5.61 4.12
N TRP A 34 14.91 -4.95 3.22
CA TRP A 34 13.89 -3.96 3.58
C TRP A 34 12.68 -4.65 4.19
N HIS A 35 12.23 -5.76 3.61
CA HIS A 35 11.18 -6.60 4.18
C HIS A 35 11.59 -7.13 5.56
N LEU A 36 12.82 -7.63 5.69
CA LEU A 36 13.31 -8.14 6.98
C LEU A 36 13.35 -7.05 8.05
N ARG A 37 13.85 -5.85 7.73
CA ARG A 37 13.82 -4.69 8.65
C ARG A 37 12.39 -4.28 9.01
N TRP A 38 11.49 -4.28 8.04
CA TRP A 38 10.07 -4.01 8.26
C TRP A 38 9.42 -5.02 9.21
N LYS A 39 9.77 -6.31 9.11
CA LYS A 39 9.30 -7.36 10.02
C LYS A 39 9.83 -7.20 11.45
N GLN A 40 11.00 -6.58 11.64
CA GLN A 40 11.57 -6.29 12.95
C GLN A 40 10.86 -5.14 13.68
N LEU A 41 10.09 -4.30 12.97
CA LEU A 41 9.33 -3.23 13.60
C LEU A 41 8.24 -3.79 14.53
N PRO A 42 7.95 -3.10 15.66
CA PRO A 42 6.87 -3.47 16.56
C PRO A 42 5.53 -3.61 15.84
N ALA A 43 4.77 -4.64 16.19
CA ALA A 43 3.45 -4.88 15.60
C ALA A 43 2.51 -3.68 15.76
N ALA A 44 2.61 -2.95 16.88
CA ALA A 44 1.85 -1.73 17.15
C ALA A 44 2.07 -0.59 16.14
N ILE A 45 3.23 -0.56 15.47
CA ILE A 45 3.53 0.41 14.40
C ILE A 45 3.14 -0.17 13.04
N ARG A 46 3.45 -1.45 12.83
CA ARG A 46 3.26 -2.10 11.55
C ARG A 46 1.79 -2.35 11.21
N GLN A 47 1.00 -2.80 12.18
CA GLN A 47 -0.43 -3.08 11.98
C GLN A 47 -1.23 -1.86 11.53
N PRO A 48 -1.17 -0.68 12.18
CA PRO A 48 -1.95 0.47 11.71
C PRO A 48 -1.53 0.90 10.30
N LEU A 49 -0.24 0.84 9.96
CA LEU A 49 0.24 1.14 8.60
C LEU A 49 -0.30 0.17 7.55
N ILE A 50 -0.33 -1.14 7.85
CA ILE A 50 -0.91 -2.14 6.95
C ILE A 50 -2.42 -1.93 6.82
N THR A 51 -3.13 -1.72 7.94
CA THR A 51 -4.57 -1.49 7.93
C THR A 51 -4.93 -0.27 7.10
N LEU A 52 -4.22 0.86 7.29
CA LEU A 52 -4.41 2.06 6.49
C LEU A 52 -4.12 1.81 5.01
N ALA A 53 -3.04 1.09 4.69
CA ALA A 53 -2.71 0.75 3.30
C ALA A 53 -3.81 -0.10 2.64
N ILE A 54 -4.33 -1.12 3.32
CA ILE A 54 -5.43 -1.95 2.81
C ILE A 54 -6.68 -1.10 2.57
N LEU A 55 -7.07 -0.27 3.53
CA LEU A 55 -8.24 0.60 3.40
C LEU A 55 -8.08 1.58 2.22
N MET A 56 -6.91 2.19 2.06
CA MET A 56 -6.62 3.08 0.94
C MET A 56 -6.70 2.38 -0.41
N LEU A 57 -6.21 1.14 -0.52
CA LEU A 57 -6.29 0.40 -1.78
C LEU A 57 -7.70 -0.10 -2.08
N LEU A 58 -8.48 -0.48 -1.07
CA LEU A 58 -9.88 -0.82 -1.26
C LEU A 58 -10.69 0.42 -1.67
N ALA A 59 -10.47 1.56 -1.01
CA ALA A 59 -11.14 2.82 -1.37
C ALA A 59 -10.73 3.29 -2.77
N GLY A 60 -9.44 3.29 -3.09
CA GLY A 60 -8.94 3.65 -4.41
C GLY A 60 -9.38 2.66 -5.50
N GLY A 61 -9.37 1.37 -5.21
CA GLY A 61 -9.83 0.32 -6.12
C GLY A 61 -11.33 0.43 -6.41
N THR A 62 -12.16 0.68 -5.39
CA THR A 62 -13.60 0.90 -5.60
C THR A 62 -13.90 2.18 -6.38
N HIS A 63 -13.11 3.24 -6.17
CA HIS A 63 -13.18 4.48 -6.98
C HIS A 63 -12.80 4.23 -8.44
N LEU A 64 -11.70 3.51 -8.69
CA LEU A 64 -11.25 3.15 -10.05
C LEU A 64 -12.23 2.23 -10.78
N LEU A 65 -12.89 1.31 -10.07
CA LEU A 65 -13.94 0.44 -10.62
C LEU A 65 -15.27 1.18 -10.85
N GLY A 66 -15.36 2.46 -10.47
CA GLY A 66 -16.53 3.30 -10.72
C GLY A 66 -17.69 3.06 -9.75
N PHE A 67 -17.47 2.39 -8.61
CA PHE A 67 -18.52 2.21 -7.60
C PHE A 67 -18.93 3.53 -6.95
N TRP A 68 -18.03 4.51 -6.91
CA TRP A 68 -18.30 5.87 -6.44
C TRP A 68 -17.25 6.83 -7.00
N GLN A 69 -17.59 8.12 -7.03
CA GLN A 69 -16.69 9.19 -7.46
C GLN A 69 -16.43 10.12 -6.29
N MET A 70 -15.17 10.54 -6.16
CA MET A 70 -14.78 11.56 -5.20
C MET A 70 -15.32 12.89 -5.72
N PRO A 71 -16.07 13.67 -4.91
CA PRO A 71 -16.56 14.97 -5.34
C PRO A 71 -15.37 15.86 -5.71
N GLU A 72 -15.51 16.57 -6.84
CA GLU A 72 -14.48 17.44 -7.41
C GLU A 72 -14.11 18.61 -6.50
#